data_AF-A0A822J9H2-F1
#
_entry.id   AF-A0A822J9H2-F1
#
_cell.length_a   1.000
_cell.length_b   1.000
_cell.length_c   1.000
_cell.angle_alpha   90.00
_cell.angle_beta   90.00
_cell.angle_gamma   90.00
#
_symmetry.space_group_name_H-M   'P 1'
#
loop_
_entity.id
_entity.type
_entity.pdbx_description
1 polymer ?
#
loop_
_entity_poly.entity_id
_entity_poly.type
_entity_poly.pdbx_seq_one_letter_code
_entity_poly.pdbx_strand_id
1 'polypeptide(L)' 'MSNDPKTTVLTIQLVTLYGGGITGLASLILAFFPFVNGDFLSAGIYLLAAALSFGLMANAVLREGLMLR' A
#
# COMPACT_ATOMS: atom_id res chain seq x y z
N MET A 1 4.69 2.26 27.43
CA MET A 1 4.88 2.50 25.98
C MET A 1 5.90 3.62 25.86
N SER A 2 7.09 3.35 25.31
CA SER A 2 8.08 4.43 25.13
C SER A 2 7.57 5.36 24.03
N ASN A 3 7.48 6.67 24.32
CA ASN A 3 7.05 7.71 23.39
C ASN A 3 8.23 8.19 22.53
N ASP A 4 9.14 7.28 22.20
CA ASP A 4 10.30 7.63 21.40
C ASP A 4 9.85 7.87 19.95
N PRO A 5 10.01 9.10 19.41
CA PRO A 5 9.49 9.45 18.10
C PRO A 5 10.09 8.61 16.97
N LYS A 6 11.30 8.08 17.17
CA LYS A 6 11.97 7.17 16.24
C LYS A 6 11.22 5.85 16.08
N THR A 7 10.75 5.26 17.18
CA THR A 7 10.03 3.99 17.20
C THR A 7 8.66 4.11 16.56
N THR A 8 7.98 5.24 16.79
CA THR A 8 6.70 5.57 16.13
C THR A 8 6.87 5.67 14.61
N VAL A 9 7.91 6.37 14.16
CA VAL A 9 8.20 6.54 12.71
C VAL A 9 8.57 5.22 12.03
N LEU A 10 9.35 4.36 12.70
CA LEU A 10 9.65 3.00 12.23
C LEU A 10 8.39 2.13 12.12
N THR A 11 7.51 2.21 13.12
CA THR A 11 6.27 1.44 13.13
C THR A 11 5.35 1.84 11.98
N ILE A 12 5.20 3.15 11.72
CA ILE A 12 4.39 3.66 10.59
C ILE A 12 4.97 3.19 9.25
N GLN A 13 6.30 3.18 9.09
CA GLN A 13 6.93 2.71 7.85
C GLN A 13 6.73 1.22 7.62
N LEU A 14 6.89 0.39 8.65
CA LEU A 14 6.63 -1.05 8.56
C LEU A 14 5.15 -1.33 8.23
N VAL A 15 4.22 -0.65 8.90
CA VAL A 15 2.78 -0.78 8.61
C VAL A 15 2.45 -0.32 7.18
N THR A 16 3.08 0.76 6.70
CA THR A 16 2.86 1.25 5.33
C THR A 16 3.45 0.29 4.30
N LEU A 17 4.62 -0.30 4.58
CA LEU A 17 5.30 -1.24 3.69
C LEU A 17 4.52 -2.55 3.56
N TYR A 18 4.25 -3.22 4.69
CA TYR A 18 3.55 -4.50 4.69
C TYR A 18 2.05 -4.35 4.47
N GLY A 19 1.42 -3.37 5.13
CA GLY A 19 0.00 -3.08 4.97
C GLY A 19 -0.34 -2.57 3.58
N GLY A 20 0.49 -1.69 3.00
CA GLY A 20 0.35 -1.22 1.62
C GLY A 20 0.53 -2.35 0.60
N GLY A 21 1.52 -3.22 0.79
CA GLY A 21 1.72 -4.38 -0.08
C GLY A 21 0.55 -5.38 -0.07
N ILE A 22 0.08 -5.76 1.13
CA ILE A 22 -1.04 -6.71 1.28
C ILE A 22 -2.34 -6.11 0.73
N THR A 23 -2.64 -4.86 1.09
CA THR A 23 -3.86 -4.18 0.62
C THR A 23 -3.83 -3.98 -0.89
N GLY A 24 -2.68 -3.56 -1.45
CA GLY A 24 -2.51 -3.39 -2.88
C GLY A 24 -2.72 -4.69 -3.65
N LEU A 25 -2.13 -5.79 -3.18
CA LEU A 25 -2.28 -7.10 -3.81
C LEU A 25 -3.71 -7.64 -3.72
N ALA A 26 -4.34 -7.50 -2.55
CA ALA A 26 -5.74 -7.89 -2.36
C ALA A 26 -6.69 -7.08 -3.26
N SER A 27 -6.51 -5.76 -3.37
CA SER A 27 -7.29 -4.92 -4.27
C SER A 27 -7.10 -5.30 -5.73
N LEU A 28 -5.89 -5.70 -6.14
CA LEU A 28 -5.60 -6.12 -7.52
C LEU A 28 -6.28 -7.44 -7.87
N ILE A 29 -6.30 -8.40 -6.92
CA ILE A 29 -7.06 -9.66 -7.07
C ILE A 29 -8.57 -9.36 -7.11
N LEU A 30 -9.06 -8.46 -6.25
CA LEU A 30 -10.47 -8.10 -6.21
C LEU A 30 -10.92 -7.34 -7.46
N ALA A 31 -10.03 -6.59 -8.13
CA ALA A 31 -10.33 -5.91 -9.38
C ALA A 31 -10.62 -6.88 -10.55
N PHE A 32 -10.12 -8.12 -10.49
CA PHE A 32 -10.36 -9.13 -11.54
C PHE A 32 -11.83 -9.55 -11.64
N PHE A 33 -12.52 -9.68 -10.51
CA PHE A 33 -13.92 -10.09 -10.48
C PHE A 33 -14.87 -9.11 -11.22
N PRO A 34 -14.90 -7.80 -10.89
CA PRO A 34 -15.73 -6.84 -11.62
C PRO A 34 -15.26 -6.65 -13.07
N PHE A 35 -13.96 -6.78 -13.35
CA PHE A 35 -13.44 -6.71 -14.73
C PHE A 35 -13.99 -7.83 -15.61
N VAL A 36 -14.03 -9.07 -15.11
CA VAL A 36 -14.61 -10.22 -15.81
C VAL A 36 -16.14 -10.10 -15.94
N ASN A 37 -16.81 -9.45 -14.99
CA ASN A 37 -18.25 -9.18 -15.03
C ASN A 37 -18.62 -7.96 -15.91
N GLY A 38 -17.65 -7.27 -16.53
CA GLY A 38 -17.90 -6.09 -17.36
C GLY A 38 -18.23 -4.80 -16.59
N ASP A 39 -18.07 -4.80 -15.25
CA ASP A 39 -18.21 -3.60 -14.42
C ASP A 39 -16.87 -2.86 -14.30
N PHE A 40 -16.59 -2.05 -15.31
CA PHE A 40 -15.36 -1.28 -15.40
C PHE A 40 -15.23 -0.18 -14.34
N LEU A 41 -16.35 0.32 -13.80
CA LEU A 41 -16.32 1.36 -12.79
C LEU A 41 -15.83 0.79 -11.45
N SER A 42 -16.42 -0.33 -11.02
CA SER A 42 -15.96 -1.03 -9.82
C SER A 42 -14.54 -1.54 -9.97
N ALA A 43 -14.20 -2.15 -11.12
CA ALA A 43 -12.84 -2.58 -11.42
C ALA A 43 -11.83 -1.42 -11.35
N GLY A 44 -12.18 -0.26 -11.90
CA GLY A 44 -11.37 0.96 -11.83
C GLY A 44 -11.12 1.44 -10.41
N ILE A 45 -12.14 1.39 -9.53
CA ILE A 45 -11.99 1.77 -8.10
C ILE A 45 -11.00 0.84 -7.39
N TYR A 46 -11.12 -0.48 -7.59
CA TYR A 46 -10.19 -1.44 -7.00
C TYR A 46 -8.76 -1.28 -7.54
N LEU A 47 -8.62 -0.96 -8.84
CA LEU A 47 -7.32 -0.72 -9.45
C LEU A 47 -6.68 0.58 -8.95
N LEU A 48 -7.48 1.62 -8.70
CA LEU A 48 -7.03 2.88 -8.11
C LEU A 48 -6.58 2.68 -6.64
N ALA A 49 -7.34 1.89 -5.87
CA ALA A 49 -6.96 1.51 -4.51
C ALA A 49 -5.66 0.71 -4.49
N ALA A 50 -5.46 -0.20 -5.45
CA ALA A 50 -4.21 -0.92 -5.62
C ALA A 50 -3.06 0.03 -5.94
N ALA A 51 -3.23 0.94 -6.90
CA ALA A 51 -2.21 1.92 -7.29
C ALA A 51 -1.80 2.83 -6.13
N LEU A 52 -2.75 3.32 -5.33
CA LEU A 52 -2.47 4.11 -4.12
C LEU A 52 -1.70 3.31 -3.08
N SER A 53 -2.08 2.05 -2.85
CA SER A 53 -1.42 1.18 -1.88
C SER A 53 0.02 0.86 -2.28
N PHE A 54 0.26 0.56 -3.56
CA PHE A 54 1.61 0.37 -4.10
C PHE A 54 2.43 1.67 -4.14
N GLY A 55 1.80 2.83 -4.41
CA GLY A 55 2.45 4.14 -4.38
C GLY A 55 2.92 4.51 -2.96
N LEU A 56 2.07 4.28 -1.95
CA LEU A 56 2.44 4.48 -0.54
C LEU A 56 3.57 3.52 -0.12
N MET A 57 3.50 2.26 -0.56
CA MET A 57 4.57 1.28 -0.33
C MET A 57 5.89 1.73 -0.97
N ALA A 58 5.87 2.15 -2.24
CA ALA A 58 7.07 2.63 -2.94
C ALA A 58 7.68 3.86 -2.25
N ASN A 59 6.85 4.78 -1.77
CA ASN A 59 7.30 5.94 -1.00
C ASN A 59 7.93 5.53 0.35
N ALA A 60 7.35 4.53 1.03
CA ALA A 60 7.93 3.97 2.27
C ALA A 60 9.29 3.32 2.00
N VAL A 61 9.42 2.53 0.93
CA VAL A 61 10.71 1.92 0.51
C VAL A 61 11.75 2.98 0.19
N LEU A 62 11.38 4.01 -0.57
CA LEU A 62 12.30 5.09 -0.93
C LEU A 62 12.81 5.84 0.31
N ARG A 63 11.92 6.08 1.28
CA ARG A 63 12.25 6.75 2.54
C ARG A 63 13.14 5.89 3.43
N GLU A 64 12.91 4.58 3.49
CA GLU A 64 13.81 3.63 4.17
C GLU A 64 15.20 3.60 3.49
N GLY A 65 15.25 3.51 2.16
CA GLY A 65 16.50 3.50 1.40
C GLY A 65 17.32 4.79 1.49
N LEU A 66 16.67 5.94 1.72
CA LEU A 66 17.33 7.21 2.01
C LEU A 66 17.88 7.30 3.44
N MET A 67 17.32 6.57 4.40
CA MET A 67 17.84 6.53 5.79
C MET A 67 19.02 5.56 5.97
N LEU A 68 19.23 4.66 5.01
CA LEU A 68 20.37 3.72 4.97
C LEU A 68 21.60 4.25 4.22
N ARG A 69 21.54 5.46 3.65
CA ARG A 69 22.64 6.17 3.00
C ARG A 69 23.15 7.31 3.87
#